data_AF-A0AAU9X651-F1
#
_entry.id   AF-A0AAU9X651-F1
#
_cell.length_a   1.000
_cell.length_b   1.000
_cell.length_c   1.000
_cell.angle_alpha   90.00
_cell.angle_beta   90.00
_cell.angle_gamma   90.00
#
_symmetry.space_group_name_H-M   'P 1'
#
loop_
_entity.id
_entity.type
_entity.pdbx_description
1 polymer ?
#
loop_
_entity_poly.entity_id
_entity_poly.type
_entity_poly.pdbx_seq_one_letter_code
_entity_poly.pdbx_strand_id
1 'polypeptide(L)'
;MASTAASTERENFPSSFSSMKYQYPPVFKDLLIRLVKSLTSENRAAFQFWCKGLLPGSMLDGDMTTDAEFFALINSLLNSNELSLTNMKVLKDFLLSIGREDLLQELKKVKLQISIGIILEDYLKFKSVDGFRQGTPMKPSENHSNIVKLLLTSKEENLRLIAQILGQLKPLCSDQNFVKKFTNIALLGSKLSWPMINSSLVIIGELYALLTPQSRSFESGFYVYLFSMTKASKLLSDWMFENGGLKMYNEFISKKQRATISESVPSSLGKSLKDKIELLGSRVGLPLRN
;
A
#
# COMPACT_ATOMS: atom_id res chain seq x y z
N MET A 1 44.82 -32.10 10.17
CA MET A 1 44.24 -30.79 10.52
C MET A 1 44.29 -29.91 9.29
N ALA A 2 43.16 -29.75 8.61
CA ALA A 2 43.01 -28.81 7.50
C ALA A 2 41.77 -27.98 7.82
N SER A 3 41.98 -26.69 8.07
CA SER A 3 40.93 -25.72 8.38
C SER A 3 40.38 -25.18 7.06
N THR A 4 39.17 -25.60 6.71
CA THR A 4 38.45 -25.04 5.56
C THR A 4 37.68 -23.81 6.05
N ALA A 5 38.27 -22.63 5.90
CA ALA A 5 37.56 -21.37 6.07
C ALA A 5 36.59 -21.20 4.89
N ALA A 6 35.30 -21.44 5.13
CA ALA A 6 34.25 -21.10 4.18
C ALA A 6 34.07 -19.57 4.16
N SER A 7 34.61 -18.94 3.11
CA SER A 7 34.33 -17.56 2.76
C SER A 7 32.84 -17.39 2.50
N THR A 8 32.12 -16.79 3.44
CA THR A 8 30.78 -16.28 3.19
C THR A 8 30.95 -14.96 2.44
N GLU A 9 30.85 -15.01 1.12
CA GLU A 9 30.64 -13.82 0.30
C GLU A 9 29.33 -13.16 0.75
N ARG A 10 29.46 -12.14 1.62
CA ARG A 10 28.40 -11.15 1.82
C ARG A 10 28.31 -10.36 0.51
N GLU A 11 27.39 -10.76 -0.36
CA GLU A 11 27.03 -9.97 -1.52
C GLU A 11 26.60 -8.57 -1.05
N ASN A 12 27.46 -7.59 -1.35
CA ASN A 12 27.24 -6.19 -1.10
C ASN A 12 26.07 -5.71 -1.98
N PHE A 13 24.90 -5.51 -1.38
CA PHE A 13 23.84 -4.73 -2.01
C PHE A 13 24.35 -3.28 -2.20
N PRO A 14 24.22 -2.69 -3.40
CA PRO A 14 24.86 -1.42 -3.73
C PRO A 14 24.44 -0.29 -2.78
N SER A 15 25.47 0.34 -2.19
CA SER A 15 25.39 1.39 -1.19
C SER A 15 25.30 2.79 -1.81
N SER A 16 24.27 3.05 -2.60
CA SER A 16 23.94 4.41 -3.02
C SER A 16 22.43 4.65 -2.91
N PHE A 17 22.05 5.31 -1.82
CA PHE A 17 20.69 5.80 -1.59
C PHE A 17 20.37 6.90 -2.61
N SER A 18 19.40 6.63 -3.49
CA SER A 18 18.73 7.65 -4.29
C SER A 18 17.32 7.81 -3.75
N SER A 19 17.05 8.94 -3.12
CA SER A 19 15.75 9.33 -2.55
C SER A 19 14.59 9.34 -3.57
N MET A 20 14.88 9.14 -4.86
CA MET A 20 13.89 9.12 -5.94
C MET A 20 13.42 7.71 -6.33
N LYS A 21 14.10 6.64 -5.89
CA LYS A 21 13.82 5.28 -6.40
C LYS A 21 12.38 4.83 -6.15
N TYR A 22 11.79 5.22 -5.02
CA TYR A 22 10.44 4.82 -4.60
C TYR A 22 9.42 5.96 -4.68
N GLN A 23 9.76 7.07 -5.33
CA GLN A 23 8.91 8.27 -5.40
C GLN A 23 7.53 7.97 -6.01
N TYR A 24 7.47 7.06 -6.99
CA TYR A 24 6.23 6.68 -7.66
C TYR A 24 6.07 5.15 -7.67
N PRO A 25 5.04 4.58 -7.00
CA PRO A 25 4.74 3.17 -7.05
C PRO A 25 4.35 2.75 -8.48
N PRO A 26 4.62 1.51 -8.91
CA PRO A 26 4.35 1.08 -10.29
C PRO A 26 2.90 1.25 -10.73
N VAL A 27 1.92 1.01 -9.85
CA VAL A 27 0.50 1.21 -10.16
C VAL A 27 0.14 2.67 -10.49
N PHE A 28 0.86 3.64 -9.93
CA PHE A 28 0.69 5.04 -10.29
C PHE A 28 1.31 5.34 -11.66
N LYS A 29 2.49 4.78 -11.94
CA LYS A 29 3.13 4.92 -13.25
C LYS A 29 2.27 4.31 -14.36
N ASP A 30 1.73 3.12 -14.11
CA ASP A 30 0.86 2.40 -15.06
C ASP A 30 -0.42 3.19 -15.36
N LEU A 31 -1.02 3.81 -14.33
CA LEU A 31 -2.16 4.71 -14.50
C LEU A 31 -1.82 5.89 -15.42
N LEU A 32 -0.69 6.57 -15.18
CA LEU A 32 -0.28 7.71 -16.01
C LEU A 32 0.02 7.28 -17.45
N ILE A 33 0.68 6.13 -17.64
CA ILE A 33 0.94 5.57 -18.97
C ILE A 33 -0.38 5.28 -19.69
N ARG A 34 -1.34 4.67 -18.99
CA ARG A 34 -2.64 4.35 -19.58
C ARG A 34 -3.43 5.61 -19.89
N LEU A 35 -3.42 6.61 -19.01
CA LEU A 35 -4.02 7.92 -19.24
C LEU A 35 -3.51 8.51 -20.55
N VAL A 36 -2.18 8.59 -20.73
CA VAL A 36 -1.58 9.11 -21.96
C VAL A 36 -2.05 8.34 -23.17
N LYS A 37 -1.94 7.00 -23.14
CA LYS A 37 -2.30 6.15 -24.28
C LYS A 37 -3.78 6.16 -24.62
N SER A 38 -4.65 6.49 -23.66
CA SER A 38 -6.10 6.35 -23.81
C SER A 38 -6.80 7.66 -24.19
N LEU A 39 -6.19 8.82 -23.97
CA LEU A 39 -6.77 10.11 -24.33
C LEU A 39 -6.42 10.47 -25.78
N THR A 40 -7.42 10.90 -26.55
CA THR A 40 -7.23 11.46 -27.91
C THR A 40 -6.51 12.80 -27.87
N SER A 41 -5.99 13.26 -29.01
CA SER A 41 -5.38 14.60 -29.13
C SER A 41 -6.32 15.71 -28.67
N GLU A 42 -7.61 15.65 -29.02
CA GLU A 42 -8.62 16.61 -28.54
C GLU A 42 -8.76 16.63 -27.02
N ASN A 43 -8.81 15.45 -26.38
CA ASN A 43 -8.85 15.34 -24.93
C ASN A 43 -7.56 15.88 -24.28
N ARG A 44 -6.39 15.62 -24.89
CA ARG A 44 -5.11 16.12 -24.38
C ARG A 44 -5.01 17.65 -24.48
N ALA A 45 -5.47 18.24 -25.59
CA ALA A 45 -5.57 19.68 -25.74
C ALA A 45 -6.56 20.29 -24.73
N ALA A 46 -7.70 19.63 -24.49
CA ALA A 46 -8.64 20.04 -23.44
C ALA A 46 -8.01 19.98 -22.04
N PHE A 47 -7.19 18.96 -21.75
CA PHE A 47 -6.45 18.86 -20.48
C PHE A 47 -5.41 19.96 -20.33
N GLN A 48 -4.66 20.28 -21.39
CA GLN A 48 -3.73 21.40 -21.42
C GLN A 48 -4.44 22.72 -21.12
N PHE A 49 -5.61 22.96 -21.74
CA PHE A 49 -6.42 24.12 -21.42
C PHE A 49 -6.88 24.12 -19.95
N TRP A 50 -7.30 22.96 -19.43
CA TRP A 50 -7.67 22.79 -18.02
C TRP A 50 -6.52 23.14 -17.05
N CYS A 51 -5.28 22.92 -17.46
CA CYS A 51 -4.09 23.23 -16.64
C CYS A 51 -3.74 24.73 -16.61
N LYS A 52 -4.44 25.60 -17.35
CA LYS A 52 -4.23 27.05 -17.29
C LYS A 52 -4.51 27.57 -15.88
N GLY A 53 -3.56 28.33 -15.33
CA GLY A 53 -3.63 28.84 -13.96
C GLY A 53 -3.09 27.89 -12.90
N LEU A 54 -2.83 26.63 -13.24
CA LEU A 54 -2.08 25.67 -12.41
C LEU A 54 -0.58 25.69 -12.74
N LEU A 55 -0.25 25.89 -14.02
CA LEU A 55 1.12 25.91 -14.52
C LEU A 55 1.44 27.23 -15.25
N PRO A 56 2.72 27.65 -15.29
CA PRO A 56 3.18 28.72 -16.17
C PRO A 56 2.85 28.43 -17.63
N GLY A 57 2.53 29.47 -18.40
CA GLY A 57 2.19 29.34 -19.83
C GLY A 57 3.27 28.62 -20.64
N SER A 58 4.55 28.84 -20.33
CA SER A 58 5.68 28.18 -20.98
C SER A 58 5.71 26.65 -20.86
N MET A 59 4.98 26.09 -19.88
CA MET A 59 4.82 24.64 -19.72
C MET A 59 3.62 24.09 -20.49
N LEU A 60 2.89 24.96 -21.21
CA LEU A 60 1.65 24.68 -21.93
C LEU A 60 1.78 25.04 -23.42
N ASP A 61 2.98 25.12 -24.00
CA ASP A 61 3.21 25.59 -25.38
C ASP A 61 3.13 24.48 -26.46
N GLY A 62 2.95 23.20 -26.09
CA GLY A 62 2.87 22.07 -27.03
C GLY A 62 1.50 21.93 -27.72
N ASP A 63 1.42 21.23 -28.85
CA ASP A 63 0.14 21.01 -29.56
C ASP A 63 -0.65 19.77 -29.05
N MET A 64 -0.04 19.02 -28.13
CA MET A 64 -0.60 17.83 -27.48
C MET A 64 -0.93 16.68 -28.45
N THR A 65 -0.29 16.65 -29.61
CA THR A 65 -0.49 15.62 -30.63
C THR A 65 0.25 14.33 -30.31
N THR A 66 1.35 14.41 -29.55
CA THR A 66 2.19 13.25 -29.23
C THR A 66 2.05 12.78 -27.78
N ASP A 67 2.36 11.51 -27.53
CA ASP A 67 2.43 10.96 -26.16
C ASP A 67 3.51 11.68 -25.34
N ALA A 68 4.63 12.03 -25.97
CA ALA A 68 5.77 12.67 -25.32
C ALA A 68 5.42 14.06 -24.77
N GLU A 69 4.70 14.88 -25.53
CA GLU A 69 4.25 16.20 -25.08
C GLU A 69 3.27 16.09 -23.91
N PHE A 70 2.35 15.14 -23.99
CA PHE A 70 1.39 14.93 -22.92
C PHE A 70 2.06 14.39 -21.64
N PHE A 71 3.06 13.51 -21.77
CA PHE A 71 3.91 13.12 -20.64
C PHE A 71 4.70 14.30 -20.06
N ALA A 72 5.22 15.20 -20.89
CA ALA A 72 5.92 16.39 -20.42
C ALA A 72 4.99 17.28 -19.57
N LEU A 73 3.72 17.45 -20.00
CA LEU A 73 2.72 18.15 -19.21
C LEU A 73 2.43 17.46 -17.87
N ILE A 74 2.25 16.14 -17.86
CA ILE A 74 2.08 15.37 -16.61
C ILE A 74 3.29 15.54 -15.69
N ASN A 75 4.51 15.50 -16.23
CA ASN A 75 5.72 15.73 -15.44
C ASN A 75 5.77 17.14 -14.85
N SER A 76 5.34 18.16 -15.58
CA SER A 76 5.20 19.53 -15.05
C SER A 76 4.21 19.61 -13.89
N LEU A 77 3.08 18.90 -13.96
CA LEU A 77 2.12 18.80 -12.86
C LEU A 77 2.70 18.07 -11.64
N LEU A 78 3.49 17.02 -11.85
CA LEU A 78 4.18 16.30 -10.78
C LEU A 78 5.24 17.18 -10.10
N ASN A 79 6.03 17.91 -10.88
CA ASN A 79 7.10 18.78 -10.39
C ASN A 79 6.57 20.02 -9.64
N SER A 80 5.40 20.52 -10.04
CA SER A 80 4.69 21.61 -9.35
C SER A 80 3.84 21.14 -8.17
N ASN A 81 3.77 19.83 -7.91
CA ASN A 81 2.96 19.19 -6.86
C ASN A 81 1.44 19.41 -7.02
N GLU A 82 1.00 19.87 -8.19
CA GLU A 82 -0.42 19.90 -8.61
C GLU A 82 -0.99 18.50 -8.82
N LEU A 83 -0.09 17.54 -9.12
CA LEU A 83 -0.36 16.12 -9.15
C LEU A 83 0.63 15.40 -8.22
N SER A 84 0.11 14.53 -7.36
CA SER A 84 0.93 13.67 -6.49
C SER A 84 0.19 12.40 -6.09
N LEU A 85 0.85 11.50 -5.34
CA LEU A 85 0.25 10.26 -4.84
C LEU A 85 -0.96 10.52 -3.93
N THR A 86 -0.97 11.64 -3.21
CA THR A 86 -2.04 12.00 -2.28
C THR A 86 -2.99 13.05 -2.88
N ASN A 87 -2.53 13.81 -3.89
CA ASN A 87 -3.34 14.77 -4.62
C ASN A 87 -3.52 14.37 -6.09
N MET A 88 -4.66 13.73 -6.38
CA MET A 88 -5.06 13.37 -7.75
C MET A 88 -6.29 14.16 -8.22
N LYS A 89 -6.56 15.32 -7.61
CA LYS A 89 -7.79 16.09 -7.85
C LYS A 89 -7.86 16.60 -9.30
N VAL A 90 -6.76 17.12 -9.84
CA VAL A 90 -6.71 17.63 -11.22
C VAL A 90 -7.11 16.56 -12.25
N LEU A 91 -6.58 15.35 -12.11
CA LEU A 91 -6.95 14.23 -12.98
C LEU A 91 -8.41 13.81 -12.78
N LYS A 92 -8.86 13.73 -11.53
CA LYS A 92 -10.23 13.33 -11.20
C LYS A 92 -11.26 14.28 -11.80
N ASP A 93 -11.09 15.57 -11.59
CA ASP A 93 -12.06 16.60 -11.99
C ASP A 93 -12.10 16.73 -13.51
N PHE A 94 -10.94 16.63 -14.17
CA PHE A 94 -10.86 16.60 -15.63
C PHE A 94 -11.51 15.36 -16.25
N LEU A 95 -11.16 14.16 -15.76
CA LEU A 95 -11.73 12.91 -16.30
C LEU A 95 -13.26 12.88 -16.15
N LEU A 96 -13.77 13.46 -15.06
CA LEU A 96 -15.20 13.68 -14.86
C LEU A 96 -15.78 14.64 -15.90
N SER A 97 -15.11 15.77 -16.18
CA SER A 97 -15.61 16.77 -17.14
C SER A 97 -15.69 16.25 -18.58
N ILE A 98 -14.77 15.37 -18.97
CA ILE A 98 -14.77 14.76 -20.32
C ILE A 98 -15.52 13.43 -20.40
N GLY A 99 -16.19 13.01 -19.30
CA GLY A 99 -16.99 11.78 -19.28
C GLY A 99 -16.19 10.48 -19.39
N ARG A 100 -14.90 10.47 -19.09
CA ARG A 100 -14.05 9.25 -19.11
C ARG A 100 -14.18 8.45 -17.83
N GLU A 101 -15.36 7.86 -17.63
CA GLU A 101 -15.68 7.08 -16.44
C GLU A 101 -14.77 5.86 -16.28
N ASP A 102 -14.32 5.24 -17.38
CA ASP A 102 -13.37 4.12 -17.37
C ASP A 102 -12.05 4.49 -16.67
N LEU A 103 -11.45 5.61 -17.06
CA LEU A 103 -10.21 6.12 -16.46
C LEU A 103 -10.46 6.67 -15.05
N LEU A 104 -11.63 7.24 -14.80
CA LEU A 104 -12.02 7.73 -13.47
C LEU A 104 -12.14 6.58 -12.46
N GLN A 105 -12.71 5.44 -12.86
CA GLN A 105 -12.78 4.24 -12.04
C GLN A 105 -11.38 3.70 -11.73
N GLU A 106 -10.51 3.65 -12.74
CA GLU A 106 -9.12 3.22 -12.55
C GLU A 106 -8.35 4.15 -11.61
N LEU A 107 -8.49 5.47 -11.77
CA LEU A 107 -7.92 6.48 -10.89
C LEU A 107 -8.35 6.24 -9.43
N LYS A 108 -9.65 6.00 -9.19
CA LYS A 108 -10.17 5.75 -7.84
C LYS A 108 -9.59 4.47 -7.22
N LYS A 109 -9.47 3.40 -8.01
CA LYS A 109 -8.85 2.13 -7.58
C LYS A 109 -7.38 2.30 -7.22
N VAL A 110 -6.60 2.94 -8.09
CA VAL A 110 -5.17 3.21 -7.86
C VAL A 110 -4.98 4.11 -6.64
N LYS A 111 -5.81 5.14 -6.47
CA LYS A 111 -5.79 6.00 -5.27
C LYS A 111 -6.02 5.18 -4.00
N LEU A 112 -7.03 4.30 -3.98
CA LEU A 112 -7.29 3.43 -2.84
C LEU A 112 -6.12 2.49 -2.55
N GLN A 113 -5.55 1.89 -3.59
CA GLN A 113 -4.41 0.98 -3.49
C GLN A 113 -3.19 1.67 -2.85
N ILE A 114 -2.89 2.90 -3.29
CA ILE A 114 -1.83 3.74 -2.72
C ILE A 114 -2.13 4.09 -1.27
N SER A 115 -3.37 4.49 -0.95
CA SER A 115 -3.75 4.82 0.43
C SER A 115 -3.58 3.63 1.40
N ILE A 116 -3.91 2.41 0.96
CA ILE A 116 -3.67 1.19 1.77
C ILE A 116 -2.16 0.98 1.97
N GLY A 117 -1.35 1.20 0.93
CA GLY A 117 0.10 1.17 1.05
C GLY A 117 0.63 2.18 2.06
N ILE A 118 0.10 3.40 2.06
CA ILE A 118 0.46 4.46 3.03
C ILE A 118 0.08 4.03 4.45
N ILE A 119 -1.11 3.44 4.65
CA ILE A 119 -1.55 2.93 5.96
C ILE A 119 -0.57 1.85 6.49
N LEU A 120 -0.11 0.94 5.62
CA LEU A 120 0.87 -0.08 6.00
C LEU A 120 2.23 0.53 6.34
N GLU A 121 2.67 1.52 5.58
CA GLU A 121 3.91 2.24 5.85
C GLU A 121 3.84 2.98 7.19
N ASP A 122 2.74 3.68 7.46
CA ASP A 122 2.49 4.36 8.72
C ASP A 122 2.46 3.35 9.88
N TYR A 123 1.74 2.23 9.74
CA TYR A 123 1.73 1.15 10.74
C TYR A 123 3.15 0.71 11.14
N LEU A 124 4.03 0.49 10.16
CA LEU A 124 5.39 0.08 10.44
C LEU A 124 6.23 1.18 11.08
N LYS A 125 6.07 2.44 10.66
CA LYS A 125 6.71 3.61 11.27
C LYS A 125 6.36 3.68 12.75
N PHE A 126 5.06 3.67 13.08
CA PHE A 126 4.60 3.80 14.47
C PHE A 126 5.00 2.62 15.34
N LYS A 127 4.99 1.40 14.80
CA LYS A 127 5.51 0.22 15.51
C LYS A 127 6.99 0.37 15.89
N SER A 128 7.81 0.97 15.03
CA SER A 128 9.25 1.12 15.29
C SER A 128 9.59 2.15 16.37
N VAL A 129 8.69 3.12 16.61
CA VAL A 129 8.88 4.19 17.60
C VAL A 129 8.78 3.68 19.04
N ASP A 130 8.06 2.57 19.30
CA ASP A 130 8.08 1.91 20.62
C ASP A 130 9.45 1.27 20.97
N GLY A 131 10.39 1.21 20.02
CA GLY A 131 11.75 0.68 20.22
C GLY A 131 12.89 1.68 20.03
N PHE A 132 12.65 2.86 19.46
CA PHE A 132 13.69 3.88 19.22
C PHE A 132 13.27 5.25 19.74
N ARG A 133 14.06 5.71 20.72
CA ARG A 133 14.18 7.05 21.33
C ARG A 133 13.20 8.15 20.88
N GLN A 134 12.59 8.76 21.89
CA GLN A 134 12.02 10.11 21.93
C GLN A 134 12.70 11.08 20.96
N GLY A 135 11.92 11.56 19.98
CA GLY A 135 12.37 12.55 19.01
C GLY A 135 11.24 12.91 18.06
N THR A 136 10.29 13.69 18.56
CA THR A 136 9.08 14.20 17.88
C THR A 136 8.05 13.12 17.53
N PRO A 137 6.86 13.10 18.18
CA PRO A 137 5.77 12.27 17.72
C PRO A 137 5.32 12.83 16.36
N MET A 138 5.79 12.23 15.26
CA MET A 138 5.12 12.40 13.99
C MET A 138 3.71 11.85 14.20
N LYS A 139 2.73 12.70 14.48
CA LYS A 139 1.33 12.27 14.47
C LYS A 139 1.08 11.59 13.10
N PRO A 140 0.37 10.46 13.05
CA PRO A 140 -0.10 9.96 11.76
C PRO A 140 -0.85 11.10 11.09
N SER A 141 -0.74 11.24 9.76
CA SER A 141 -1.62 12.17 9.05
C SER A 141 -3.07 11.93 9.52
N GLU A 142 -3.80 13.00 9.85
CA GLU A 142 -5.09 12.89 10.57
C GLU A 142 -6.03 11.88 9.92
N ASN A 143 -5.94 11.75 8.59
CA ASN A 143 -6.74 10.89 7.73
C ASN A 143 -6.59 9.37 7.97
N HIS A 144 -5.45 8.87 8.49
CA HIS A 144 -5.21 7.42 8.67
C HIS A 144 -4.96 7.00 10.12
N SER A 145 -4.87 7.96 11.04
CA SER A 145 -4.54 7.75 12.46
C SER A 145 -5.39 6.67 13.15
N ASN A 146 -6.71 6.72 12.95
CA ASN A 146 -7.65 5.76 13.55
C ASN A 146 -7.45 4.33 13.03
N ILE A 147 -7.12 4.19 11.75
CA ILE A 147 -6.87 2.89 11.12
C ILE A 147 -5.58 2.30 11.71
N VAL A 148 -4.51 3.09 11.71
CA VAL A 148 -3.21 2.65 12.24
C VAL A 148 -3.32 2.25 13.72
N LYS A 149 -4.02 3.06 14.53
CA LYS A 149 -4.28 2.73 15.94
C LYS A 149 -4.99 1.38 16.09
N LEU A 150 -6.04 1.14 15.29
CA LEU A 150 -6.73 -0.14 15.32
C LEU A 150 -5.80 -1.31 14.95
N LEU A 151 -4.95 -1.14 13.93
CA LEU A 151 -4.00 -2.18 13.51
C LEU A 151 -3.02 -2.53 14.64
N LEU A 152 -2.48 -1.52 15.33
CA LEU A 152 -1.57 -1.70 16.46
C LEU A 152 -2.27 -2.44 17.63
N THR A 153 -3.46 -1.98 18.03
CA THR A 153 -4.25 -2.65 19.07
C THR A 153 -4.60 -4.10 18.68
N SER A 154 -5.01 -4.32 17.42
CA SER A 154 -5.32 -5.67 16.92
C SER A 154 -4.10 -6.59 16.97
N LYS A 155 -2.90 -6.05 16.71
CA LYS A 155 -1.64 -6.79 16.84
C LYS A 155 -1.35 -7.16 18.30
N GLU A 156 -1.54 -6.24 19.23
CA GLU A 156 -1.32 -6.49 20.67
C GLU A 156 -2.25 -7.57 21.21
N GLU A 157 -3.55 -7.48 20.91
CA GLU A 157 -4.56 -8.44 21.36
C GLU A 157 -4.34 -9.85 20.79
N ASN A 158 -3.69 -9.98 19.62
CA ASN A 158 -3.54 -11.24 18.89
C ASN A 158 -2.07 -11.68 18.75
N LEU A 159 -1.19 -11.15 19.60
CA LEU A 159 0.26 -11.30 19.49
C LEU A 159 0.72 -12.76 19.30
N ARG A 160 0.20 -13.69 20.11
CA ARG A 160 0.58 -15.11 20.07
C ARG A 160 0.24 -15.78 18.74
N LEU A 161 -0.96 -15.52 18.22
CA LEU A 161 -1.46 -16.09 16.97
C LEU A 161 -0.71 -15.52 15.76
N ILE A 162 -0.47 -14.21 15.79
CA ILE A 162 0.35 -13.53 14.79
C ILE A 162 1.77 -14.11 14.79
N ALA A 163 2.41 -14.24 15.95
CA ALA A 163 3.74 -14.84 16.07
C ALA A 163 3.79 -16.28 15.52
N GLN A 164 2.75 -17.09 15.77
CA GLN A 164 2.64 -18.44 15.22
C GLN A 164 2.57 -18.44 13.69
N ILE A 165 1.72 -17.59 13.10
CA ILE A 165 1.65 -17.41 11.64
C ILE A 165 3.02 -16.98 11.09
N LEU A 166 3.63 -15.95 11.68
CA LEU A 166 4.93 -15.47 11.23
C LEU A 166 6.00 -16.57 11.31
N GLY A 167 5.97 -17.39 12.36
CA GLY A 167 6.83 -18.55 12.51
C GLY A 167 6.66 -19.60 11.41
N GLN A 168 5.44 -19.86 10.97
CA GLN A 168 5.14 -20.77 9.85
C GLN A 168 5.61 -20.20 8.50
N LEU A 169 5.61 -18.88 8.37
CA LEU A 169 5.98 -18.19 7.14
C LEU A 169 7.47 -17.92 7.03
N LYS A 170 8.18 -17.84 8.16
CA LYS A 170 9.61 -17.57 8.24
C LYS A 170 10.46 -18.48 7.34
N PRO A 171 10.21 -19.80 7.21
CA PRO A 171 10.96 -20.66 6.30
C PRO A 171 10.78 -20.33 4.82
N LEU A 172 9.64 -19.72 4.45
CA LEU A 172 9.37 -19.28 3.08
C LEU A 172 10.14 -17.99 2.73
N CYS A 173 10.65 -17.28 3.73
CA CYS A 173 11.35 -15.99 3.61
C CYS A 173 12.80 -16.08 3.08
N SER A 174 13.36 -17.28 2.91
CA SER A 174 14.72 -17.48 2.40
C SER A 174 14.85 -17.20 0.89
N ASP A 175 13.74 -17.08 0.18
CA ASP A 175 13.69 -16.73 -1.25
C ASP A 175 13.53 -15.21 -1.41
N GLN A 176 14.37 -14.58 -2.24
CA GLN A 176 14.30 -13.15 -2.57
C GLN A 176 12.92 -12.75 -3.17
N ASN A 177 12.12 -13.72 -3.63
CA ASN A 177 10.74 -13.51 -4.09
C ASN A 177 9.65 -13.76 -3.03
N PHE A 178 9.99 -13.91 -1.75
CA PHE A 178 9.02 -14.24 -0.70
C PHE A 178 7.88 -13.22 -0.58
N VAL A 179 8.14 -11.91 -0.72
CA VAL A 179 7.09 -10.88 -0.71
C VAL A 179 6.09 -11.11 -1.86
N LYS A 180 6.52 -11.62 -3.02
CA LYS A 180 5.62 -12.02 -4.12
C LYS A 180 4.90 -13.34 -3.80
N LYS A 181 5.56 -14.32 -3.17
CA LYS A 181 4.95 -15.63 -2.83
C LYS A 181 3.93 -15.52 -1.69
N PHE A 182 4.20 -14.71 -0.67
CA PHE A 182 3.30 -14.45 0.44
C PHE A 182 1.99 -13.79 -0.01
N THR A 183 1.99 -13.12 -1.16
CA THR A 183 0.78 -12.54 -1.74
C THR A 183 -0.22 -13.57 -2.24
N ASN A 184 0.15 -14.86 -2.22
CA ASN A 184 -0.79 -15.97 -2.29
C ASN A 184 -1.68 -16.08 -1.04
N ILE A 185 -1.44 -15.39 0.08
CA ILE A 185 -2.46 -15.29 1.16
C ILE A 185 -3.71 -14.52 0.75
N ALA A 186 -3.64 -13.82 -0.39
CA ALA A 186 -4.81 -13.39 -1.12
C ALA A 186 -5.63 -14.55 -1.76
N LEU A 187 -5.28 -15.83 -1.50
CA LEU A 187 -6.08 -17.07 -1.72
C LEU A 187 -7.42 -17.08 -0.94
N LEU A 188 -7.77 -15.98 -0.26
CA LEU A 188 -9.02 -15.81 0.48
C LEU A 188 -10.15 -15.20 -0.35
N GLY A 189 -10.01 -15.15 -1.68
CA GLY A 189 -10.95 -14.49 -2.61
C GLY A 189 -12.44 -14.80 -2.42
N SER A 190 -12.81 -15.83 -1.65
CA SER A 190 -14.21 -16.18 -1.35
C SER A 190 -14.77 -15.74 0.01
N LYS A 191 -14.00 -15.11 0.94
CA LYS A 191 -14.50 -14.70 2.28
C LYS A 191 -13.88 -13.40 2.84
N LEU A 192 -13.59 -12.42 1.97
CA LEU A 192 -13.15 -11.10 2.43
C LEU A 192 -14.28 -10.39 3.20
N SER A 193 -13.90 -9.72 4.29
CA SER A 193 -14.77 -8.94 5.17
C SER A 193 -13.91 -7.88 5.87
N TRP A 194 -14.50 -6.83 6.42
CA TRP A 194 -13.72 -5.78 7.12
C TRP A 194 -12.78 -6.32 8.21
N PRO A 195 -13.19 -7.27 9.08
CA PRO A 195 -12.26 -7.92 9.99
C PRO A 195 -11.09 -8.64 9.28
N MET A 196 -11.35 -9.33 8.17
CA MET A 196 -10.31 -10.02 7.40
C MET A 196 -9.34 -9.03 6.76
N ILE A 197 -9.83 -7.88 6.27
CA ILE A 197 -8.97 -6.80 5.77
C ILE A 197 -8.04 -6.34 6.90
N ASN A 198 -8.57 -6.03 8.07
CA ASN A 198 -7.79 -5.60 9.23
C ASN A 198 -6.71 -6.64 9.61
N SER A 199 -7.07 -7.92 9.72
CA SER A 199 -6.12 -9.00 10.01
C SER A 199 -5.03 -9.12 8.94
N SER A 200 -5.42 -9.03 7.67
CA SER A 200 -4.49 -9.13 6.55
C SER A 200 -3.47 -7.99 6.58
N LEU A 201 -3.92 -6.75 6.84
CA LEU A 201 -3.03 -5.60 6.94
C LEU A 201 -2.05 -5.74 8.12
N VAL A 202 -2.50 -6.22 9.28
CA VAL A 202 -1.61 -6.50 10.42
C VAL A 202 -0.57 -7.56 10.05
N ILE A 203 -0.98 -8.71 9.50
CA ILE A 203 -0.06 -9.80 9.14
C ILE A 203 0.96 -9.33 8.09
N ILE A 204 0.51 -8.62 7.05
CA ILE A 204 1.39 -8.06 6.01
C ILE A 204 2.39 -7.08 6.61
N GLY A 205 1.93 -6.17 7.49
CA GLY A 205 2.80 -5.25 8.21
C GLY A 205 3.83 -5.98 9.07
N GLU A 206 3.41 -6.96 9.87
CA GLU A 206 4.34 -7.73 10.70
C GLU A 206 5.38 -8.51 9.90
N LEU A 207 5.03 -8.98 8.70
CA LEU A 207 5.99 -9.63 7.80
C LEU A 207 6.98 -8.64 7.21
N TYR A 208 6.53 -7.47 6.78
CA TYR A 208 7.45 -6.41 6.35
C TYR A 208 8.42 -6.05 7.48
N ALA A 209 7.94 -5.96 8.72
CA ALA A 209 8.79 -5.72 9.88
C ALA A 209 9.80 -6.87 10.12
N LEU A 210 9.39 -8.13 9.95
CA LEU A 210 10.27 -9.29 10.11
C LEU A 210 11.38 -9.34 9.05
N LEU A 211 11.08 -8.90 7.83
CA LEU A 211 11.99 -8.97 6.67
C LEU A 211 12.88 -7.74 6.53
N THR A 212 12.58 -6.66 7.25
CA THR A 212 13.36 -5.42 7.17
C THR A 212 14.47 -5.45 8.21
N PRO A 213 15.75 -5.36 7.81
CA PRO A 213 16.86 -5.23 8.75
C PRO A 213 16.65 -4.01 9.66
N GLN A 214 16.84 -4.19 10.97
CA GLN A 214 16.69 -3.12 11.97
C GLN A 214 17.59 -1.89 11.71
N SER A 215 18.60 -2.02 10.84
CA SER A 215 19.54 -0.97 10.45
C SER A 215 19.10 -0.10 9.27
N ARG A 216 17.97 -0.40 8.61
CA ARG A 216 17.48 0.44 7.50
C ARG A 216 16.72 1.65 8.02
N SER A 217 17.17 2.84 7.60
CA SER A 217 16.35 4.05 7.69
C SER A 217 15.03 3.83 6.95
N PHE A 218 13.94 4.31 7.54
CA PHE A 218 12.61 4.27 6.93
C PHE A 218 12.59 5.18 5.69
N GLU A 219 12.87 4.63 4.51
CA GLU A 219 12.78 5.38 3.27
C GLU A 219 11.30 5.58 2.91
N SER A 220 10.86 6.84 2.89
CA SER A 220 9.47 7.19 2.62
C SER A 220 9.03 6.66 1.25
N GLY A 221 7.87 6.01 1.20
CA GLY A 221 7.33 5.44 -0.03
C GLY A 221 7.86 4.04 -0.38
N PHE A 222 8.89 3.52 0.32
CA PHE A 222 9.43 2.19 0.05
C PHE A 222 8.38 1.09 0.20
N TYR A 223 7.59 1.11 1.27
CA TYR A 223 6.60 0.08 1.53
C TYR A 223 5.34 0.28 0.68
N VAL A 224 4.99 1.53 0.38
CA VAL A 224 3.95 1.84 -0.62
C VAL A 224 4.33 1.23 -1.97
N TYR A 225 5.57 1.44 -2.42
CA TYR A 225 6.11 0.89 -3.66
C TYR A 225 6.06 -0.64 -3.65
N LEU A 226 6.63 -1.29 -2.63
CA LEU A 226 6.65 -2.75 -2.54
C LEU A 226 5.26 -3.36 -2.50
N PHE A 227 4.37 -2.82 -1.66
CA PHE A 227 3.02 -3.35 -1.51
C PHE A 227 2.22 -3.21 -2.80
N SER A 228 2.31 -2.07 -3.48
CA SER A 228 1.53 -1.82 -4.71
C SER A 228 1.81 -2.82 -5.84
N MET A 229 2.99 -3.43 -5.88
CA MET A 229 3.37 -4.46 -6.87
C MET A 229 2.71 -5.82 -6.62
N THR A 230 1.98 -5.96 -5.51
CA THR A 230 1.50 -7.27 -5.07
C THR A 230 0.08 -7.58 -5.51
N LYS A 231 -0.19 -8.88 -5.75
CA LYS A 231 -1.55 -9.38 -5.97
C LYS A 231 -2.46 -9.15 -4.76
N ALA A 232 -1.90 -9.19 -3.55
CA ALA A 232 -2.61 -8.88 -2.31
C ALA A 232 -3.10 -7.43 -2.30
N SER A 233 -2.25 -6.47 -2.70
CA SER A 233 -2.65 -5.06 -2.79
C SER A 233 -3.80 -4.85 -3.76
N LYS A 234 -3.76 -5.48 -4.94
CA LYS A 234 -4.89 -5.47 -5.89
C LYS A 234 -6.16 -6.07 -5.28
N LEU A 235 -6.11 -7.28 -4.74
CA LEU A 235 -7.30 -7.97 -4.21
C LEU A 235 -7.93 -7.26 -3.00
N LEU A 236 -7.11 -6.77 -2.08
CA LEU A 236 -7.60 -6.00 -0.92
C LEU A 236 -8.21 -4.68 -1.39
N SER A 237 -7.55 -3.95 -2.29
CA SER A 237 -8.07 -2.67 -2.78
C SER A 237 -9.34 -2.85 -3.62
N ASP A 238 -9.43 -3.83 -4.51
CA ASP A 238 -10.63 -4.13 -5.31
C ASP A 238 -11.82 -4.47 -4.40
N TRP A 239 -11.64 -5.37 -3.42
CA TRP A 239 -12.73 -5.72 -2.50
C TRP A 239 -13.15 -4.52 -1.64
N MET A 240 -12.18 -3.76 -1.11
CA MET A 240 -12.49 -2.54 -0.36
C MET A 240 -13.24 -1.53 -1.23
N PHE A 241 -12.83 -1.38 -2.50
CA PHE A 241 -13.47 -0.46 -3.46
C PHE A 241 -14.95 -0.82 -3.67
N GLU A 242 -15.24 -2.10 -3.95
CA GLU A 242 -16.60 -2.62 -4.12
C GLU A 242 -17.47 -2.48 -2.86
N ASN A 243 -16.84 -2.41 -1.68
CA ASN A 243 -17.52 -2.29 -0.39
C ASN A 243 -17.54 -0.85 0.17
N GLY A 244 -17.28 0.17 -0.66
CA GLY A 244 -17.40 1.59 -0.27
C GLY A 244 -16.11 2.24 0.25
N GLY A 245 -14.98 1.58 0.04
CA GLY A 245 -13.63 2.11 0.20
C GLY A 245 -13.25 2.49 1.64
N LEU A 246 -12.31 3.43 1.76
CA LEU A 246 -11.82 3.89 3.07
C LEU A 246 -12.90 4.55 3.94
N LYS A 247 -13.94 5.13 3.33
CA LYS A 247 -15.05 5.72 4.09
C LYS A 247 -15.77 4.64 4.90
N MET A 248 -16.22 3.58 4.24
CA MET A 248 -16.92 2.47 4.91
C MET A 248 -16.00 1.70 5.85
N TYR A 249 -14.71 1.60 5.52
CA TYR A 249 -13.73 1.02 6.45
C TYR A 249 -13.61 1.83 7.73
N ASN A 250 -13.46 3.16 7.64
CA ASN A 250 -13.45 4.04 8.82
C ASN A 250 -14.74 3.94 9.63
N GLU A 251 -15.91 3.89 8.98
CA GLU A 251 -17.19 3.69 9.68
C GLU A 251 -17.25 2.37 10.44
N PHE A 252 -16.73 1.29 9.85
CA PHE A 252 -16.59 -0.01 10.52
C PHE A 252 -15.70 0.11 11.78
N ILE A 253 -14.57 0.81 11.67
CA ILE A 253 -13.66 1.05 12.80
C ILE A 253 -14.36 1.87 13.90
N SER A 254 -15.02 2.96 13.55
CA SER A 254 -15.73 3.81 14.52
C SER A 254 -16.90 3.10 15.20
N LYS A 255 -17.62 2.21 14.50
CA LYS A 255 -18.65 1.36 15.10
C LYS A 255 -18.04 0.36 16.08
N LYS A 256 -16.91 -0.25 15.73
CA LYS A 256 -16.19 -1.17 16.62
C LYS A 256 -15.65 -0.46 17.87
N GLN A 257 -15.04 0.71 17.74
CA GLN A 257 -14.56 1.50 18.87
C GLN A 257 -15.69 1.88 19.85
N ARG A 258 -16.87 2.26 19.34
CA ARG A 258 -18.04 2.53 20.19
C ARG A 258 -18.56 1.28 20.91
N ALA A 259 -18.57 0.13 20.24
CA ALA A 259 -18.98 -1.14 20.85
C ALA A 259 -18.01 -1.64 21.93
N THR A 260 -16.73 -1.25 21.88
CA THR A 260 -15.75 -1.57 22.93
C THR A 260 -15.89 -0.64 24.15
N ILE A 261 -16.39 0.59 23.97
CA ILE A 261 -16.61 1.57 25.05
C ILE A 261 -17.92 1.26 25.82
N SER A 262 -18.94 0.72 25.16
CA SER A 262 -20.13 0.20 25.85
C SER A 262 -19.86 -1.23 26.35
N GLU A 263 -19.82 -1.41 27.66
CA GLU A 263 -19.49 -2.66 28.37
C GLU A 263 -20.08 -3.95 27.75
N SER A 264 -19.27 -5.02 27.74
CA SER A 264 -19.63 -6.46 27.65
C SER A 264 -19.31 -7.31 26.40
N VAL A 265 -18.48 -6.90 25.41
CA VAL A 265 -17.93 -7.89 24.44
C VAL A 265 -16.45 -7.66 24.07
N PRO A 266 -15.48 -8.11 24.87
CA PRO A 266 -14.06 -8.11 24.51
C PRO A 266 -13.61 -9.35 23.69
N SER A 267 -14.50 -10.29 23.35
CA SER A 267 -14.09 -11.62 22.87
C SER A 267 -14.33 -11.88 21.37
N SER A 268 -15.03 -11.01 20.65
CA SER A 268 -15.45 -11.33 19.26
C SER A 268 -14.33 -11.12 18.22
N LEU A 269 -13.41 -10.17 18.45
CA LEU A 269 -12.36 -9.83 17.48
C LEU A 269 -11.25 -10.86 17.50
N GLY A 270 -10.76 -11.21 18.70
CA GLY A 270 -9.74 -12.24 18.88
C GLY A 270 -10.19 -13.63 18.45
N LYS A 271 -11.45 -14.00 18.68
CA LYS A 271 -12.01 -15.29 18.24
C LYS A 271 -12.21 -15.33 16.72
N SER A 272 -12.71 -14.24 16.12
CA SER A 272 -12.81 -14.12 14.66
C SER A 272 -11.44 -14.06 13.98
N LEU A 273 -10.42 -13.44 14.60
CA LEU A 273 -9.05 -13.46 14.09
C LEU A 273 -8.45 -14.84 14.22
N LYS A 274 -8.62 -15.52 15.35
CA LYS A 274 -8.13 -16.87 15.60
C LYS A 274 -8.57 -17.86 14.53
N ASP A 275 -9.86 -17.96 14.25
CA ASP A 275 -10.39 -18.90 13.24
C ASP A 275 -9.85 -18.59 11.83
N LYS A 276 -9.65 -17.30 11.53
CA LYS A 276 -9.11 -16.84 10.23
C LYS A 276 -7.60 -17.08 10.13
N ILE A 277 -6.89 -16.92 11.25
CA ILE A 277 -5.44 -17.15 11.40
C ILE A 277 -5.14 -18.65 11.32
N GLU A 278 -5.92 -19.49 12.00
CA GLU A 278 -5.81 -20.95 11.91
C GLU A 278 -6.09 -21.45 10.48
N LEU A 279 -7.10 -20.88 9.81
CA LEU A 279 -7.40 -21.18 8.40
C LEU A 279 -6.29 -20.69 7.43
N LEU A 280 -5.56 -19.64 7.79
CA LEU A 280 -4.38 -19.21 7.05
C LEU A 280 -3.22 -20.21 7.24
N GLY A 281 -2.95 -20.62 8.48
CA GLY A 281 -1.92 -21.60 8.80
C GLY A 281 -2.17 -22.97 8.16
N SER A 282 -3.42 -23.44 8.14
CA SER A 282 -3.78 -24.73 7.53
C SER A 282 -3.62 -24.74 6.00
N ARG A 283 -3.70 -23.58 5.33
CA ARG A 283 -3.56 -23.44 3.88
C ARG A 283 -2.12 -23.27 3.43
N VAL A 284 -1.28 -22.66 4.28
CA VAL A 284 0.17 -22.58 4.07
C VAL A 284 0.82 -23.95 4.32
N GLY A 285 0.20 -24.81 5.15
CA GLY A 285 0.70 -26.13 5.53
C GLY A 285 0.34 -27.31 4.63
N LEU A 286 -0.14 -27.14 3.40
CA LEU A 286 -0.26 -28.28 2.46
C LEU A 286 1.13 -28.65 1.93
N PRO A 287 1.67 -29.85 2.23
CA PRO A 287 2.80 -30.36 1.50
C PRO A 287 2.34 -30.64 0.07
N LEU A 288 3.06 -30.12 -0.92
CA LEU A 288 3.06 -30.73 -2.25
C LEU A 288 3.59 -32.16 -2.08
N ARG A 289 2.69 -33.12 -1.90
CA ARG A 289 2.97 -34.52 -2.25
C ARG A 289 2.87 -34.63 -3.76
N ASN A 290 4.02 -34.59 -4.42
CA ASN A 290 4.68 -35.78 -4.97
C ASN A 290 6.12 -35.41 -5.32
#